data_AF-A0A9R0QKJ1-F1
#
_entry.id   AF-A0A9R0QKJ1-F1
#
_cell.length_a   1.000
_cell.length_b   1.000
_cell.length_c   1.000
_cell.angle_alpha   90.00
_cell.angle_beta   90.00
_cell.angle_gamma   90.00
#
_symmetry.space_group_name_H-M   'P 1'
#
loop_
_entity.id
_entity.type
_entity.pdbx_description
1 polymer ?
#
loop_
_entity_poly.entity_id
_entity_poly.type
_entity_poly.pdbx_seq_one_letter_code
_entity_poly.pdbx_strand_id
1 'polypeptide(L)'
;MICNPSYLQRMRAAQGLKESIQNLKALHGSGITALDNLAGEIDMNSQTTFEKLNSQVQSHTSDLEKCFGVIALGADNLLNELQCSLSKQEERLAHFANKQREGHLRAVEASRSISNITVGFFHSLDVHASKLTSILEETQGVQDQQLIDLEKKFEECAANEEKQLIEKVAEMLAISNARKKKLVQTAVGGLRESAVNRTGQLQKEISTAQDFTSSVREKWGFYMEETENNYIEDTTAVDSGRSCLAEVLVECKTKTGMGAQQWKNAEDSLFSLGKGNVESVDSIVRTGREANQLLRSKLSAAVSTTLEDIDVANKALLSSIDSSLKVDHEACANIVSVLTPCHGEMTELKGAHYHKVVEITGNAGKCLEEEYLVDEPSCSTPRRREIDLPSAESIEELRTPDYDELLRSFRESRAGWKQANGDTTHFPGAQEESTARRRSGM
;
A
#
# COMPACT_ATOMS: atom_id res chain seq x y z
N MET A 1 30.58 47.13 75.70
CA MET A 1 30.39 46.64 74.31
C MET A 1 30.43 45.11 74.34
N ILE A 2 29.33 44.46 74.74
CA ILE A 2 29.25 43.00 74.81
C ILE A 2 28.60 42.51 73.51
N CYS A 3 29.35 42.55 72.41
CA CYS A 3 28.97 41.82 71.21
C CYS A 3 29.72 40.48 71.24
N ASN A 4 28.98 39.40 71.51
CA ASN A 4 29.48 38.05 71.55
C ASN A 4 30.01 37.64 70.14
N PRO A 5 31.29 37.27 69.95
CA PRO A 5 31.85 36.85 68.66
C PRO A 5 31.05 35.73 67.97
N SER A 6 30.39 34.88 68.77
CA SER A 6 29.51 33.81 68.32
C SER A 6 28.27 34.30 67.55
N TYR A 7 27.76 35.49 67.85
CA TYR A 7 26.57 36.05 67.18
C TYR A 7 26.90 36.58 65.77
N LEU A 8 28.02 37.31 65.65
CA LEU A 8 28.52 37.79 64.35
C LEU A 8 28.83 36.64 63.38
N GLN A 9 29.36 35.53 63.89
CA GLN A 9 29.63 34.35 63.08
C GLN A 9 28.34 33.66 62.60
N ARG A 10 27.30 33.60 63.44
CA ARG A 10 25.97 33.09 63.06
C ARG A 10 25.29 33.95 62.01
N MET A 11 25.37 35.28 62.12
CA MET A 11 24.84 36.19 61.10
C MET A 11 25.50 35.98 59.73
N ARG A 12 26.83 35.84 59.68
CA ARG A 12 27.55 35.54 58.43
C ARG A 12 27.16 34.18 57.85
N ALA A 13 27.05 33.16 58.70
CA ALA A 13 26.64 31.83 58.26
C ALA A 13 25.23 31.82 57.66
N ALA A 14 24.29 32.54 58.28
CA ALA A 14 22.93 32.68 57.76
C ALA A 14 22.88 33.45 56.43
N GLN A 15 23.69 34.49 56.27
CA GLN A 15 23.81 35.21 54.99
C GLN A 15 24.36 34.31 53.88
N GLY A 16 25.43 33.54 54.15
CA GLY A 16 25.96 32.58 53.18
C GLY A 16 24.98 31.47 52.83
N LEU A 17 24.14 31.03 53.78
CA LEU A 17 23.07 30.07 53.53
C LEU A 17 21.96 30.66 52.63
N LYS A 18 21.55 31.91 52.86
CA LYS A 18 20.58 32.61 52.00
C LYS A 18 21.09 32.74 50.57
N GLU A 19 22.35 33.13 50.39
CA GLU A 19 23.00 33.20 49.08
C GLU A 19 23.05 31.82 48.40
N SER A 20 23.39 30.78 49.16
CA SER A 20 23.42 29.40 48.65
C SER A 20 22.03 28.92 48.19
N ILE A 21 20.97 29.23 48.94
CA ILE A 21 19.59 28.88 48.58
C ILE A 21 19.14 29.64 47.31
N GLN A 22 19.48 30.93 47.20
CA GLN A 22 19.17 31.70 45.99
C GLN A 22 19.93 31.17 44.77
N ASN A 23 21.21 30.82 44.93
CA ASN A 23 21.99 30.18 43.88
C ASN A 23 21.39 28.84 43.46
N LEU A 24 20.90 28.04 44.43
CA LEU A 24 20.23 26.77 44.16
C LEU A 24 18.94 26.96 43.37
N LYS A 25 18.11 27.96 43.73
CA LYS A 25 16.92 28.33 42.94
C LYS A 25 17.30 28.74 41.51
N ALA A 26 18.32 29.58 41.35
CA ALA A 26 18.76 30.03 40.03
C ALA A 26 19.27 28.86 39.18
N LEU A 27 20.08 27.97 39.77
CA LEU A 27 20.61 26.79 39.09
C LEU A 27 19.48 25.86 38.62
N HIS A 28 18.59 25.43 39.51
CA HIS A 28 17.48 24.56 39.14
C HIS A 28 16.48 25.24 38.21
N GLY A 29 16.18 26.51 38.43
CA GLY A 29 15.29 27.28 37.56
C GLY A 29 15.83 27.40 36.13
N SER A 30 17.14 27.68 35.99
CA SER A 30 17.79 27.73 34.68
C SER A 30 17.81 26.38 33.98
N GLY A 31 18.09 25.29 34.71
CA GLY A 31 18.06 23.93 34.18
C GLY A 31 16.68 23.50 33.69
N ILE A 32 15.63 23.74 34.49
CA ILE A 32 14.25 23.44 34.12
C ILE A 32 13.81 24.25 32.90
N THR A 33 14.17 25.54 32.84
CA THR A 33 13.86 26.40 31.69
C THR A 33 14.59 25.93 30.43
N ALA A 34 15.84 25.50 30.55
CA ALA A 34 16.59 24.92 29.43
C ALA A 34 15.94 23.64 28.89
N LEU A 35 15.42 22.78 29.78
CA LEU A 35 14.67 21.59 29.38
C LEU A 35 13.35 21.93 28.66
N ASP A 36 12.63 22.96 29.12
CA ASP A 36 11.41 23.42 28.46
C ASP A 36 11.68 23.95 27.05
N ASN A 37 12.75 24.74 26.89
CA ASN A 37 13.18 25.26 25.59
C ASN A 37 13.58 24.12 24.64
N LEU A 38 14.38 23.16 25.11
CA LEU A 38 14.77 21.99 24.32
C LEU A 38 13.56 21.18 23.86
N ALA A 39 12.56 20.99 24.73
CA ALA A 39 11.33 20.32 24.34
C ALA A 39 10.52 21.11 23.30
N GLY A 40 10.54 22.45 23.36
CA GLY A 40 10.00 23.31 22.32
C GLY A 40 10.71 23.15 20.96
N GLU A 41 12.04 23.07 20.96
CA GLU A 41 12.81 22.79 19.74
C GLU A 41 12.48 21.41 19.15
N ILE A 42 12.36 20.38 20.00
CA ILE A 42 11.99 19.02 19.59
C ILE A 42 10.58 19.00 18.96
N ASP A 43 9.61 19.69 19.55
CA ASP A 43 8.23 19.79 19.03
C ASP A 43 8.22 20.47 17.65
N MET A 44 8.90 21.61 17.51
CA MET A 44 9.04 22.34 16.25
C MET A 44 9.72 21.50 15.17
N ASN A 45 10.80 20.80 15.51
CA ASN A 45 11.50 19.90 14.60
C ASN A 45 10.62 18.71 14.19
N SER A 46 9.84 18.16 15.12
CA SER A 46 8.90 17.07 14.85
C SER A 46 7.80 17.53 13.89
N GLN A 47 7.22 18.71 14.11
CA GLN A 47 6.20 19.27 13.23
C GLN A 47 6.73 19.49 11.81
N THR A 48 7.92 20.10 11.68
CA THR A 48 8.57 20.31 10.38
C THR A 48 8.87 18.99 9.67
N THR A 49 9.32 17.97 10.42
CA THR A 49 9.61 16.64 9.88
C THR A 49 8.35 15.94 9.37
N PHE A 50 7.26 16.01 10.14
CA PHE A 50 5.98 15.44 9.74
C PHE A 50 5.36 16.15 8.51
N GLU A 51 5.49 17.47 8.42
CA GLU A 51 5.03 18.22 7.24
C GLU A 51 5.82 17.84 5.99
N LYS A 52 7.15 17.72 6.11
CA LYS A 52 8.01 17.22 5.03
C LYS A 52 7.63 15.81 4.62
N LEU A 53 7.44 14.90 5.58
CA LEU A 53 7.01 13.53 5.30
C LEU A 53 5.69 13.50 4.52
N ASN A 54 4.68 14.24 4.97
CA ASN A 54 3.38 14.28 4.31
C ASN A 54 3.47 14.85 2.90
N SER A 55 4.20 15.96 2.72
CA SER A 55 4.43 16.56 1.40
C SER A 55 5.18 15.62 0.45
N GLN A 56 6.14 14.86 0.97
CA GLN A 56 6.90 13.91 0.20
C GLN A 56 6.05 12.72 -0.22
N VAL A 57 5.20 12.20 0.66
CA VAL A 57 4.24 11.12 0.32
C VAL A 57 3.24 11.59 -0.74
N GLN A 58 2.70 12.81 -0.62
CA GLN A 58 1.83 13.38 -1.64
C GLN A 58 2.54 13.54 -2.99
N SER A 59 3.77 14.05 -2.98
CA SER A 59 4.59 14.20 -4.20
C SER A 59 4.85 12.84 -4.86
N HIS A 60 5.29 11.83 -4.09
CA HIS A 60 5.54 10.49 -4.62
C HIS A 60 4.28 9.85 -5.20
N THR A 61 3.14 9.96 -4.53
CA THR A 61 1.86 9.46 -5.06
C THR A 61 1.51 10.17 -6.37
N SER A 62 1.66 11.49 -6.44
CA SER A 62 1.39 12.25 -7.67
C SER A 62 2.35 11.90 -8.82
N ASP A 63 3.63 11.72 -8.54
CA ASP A 63 4.62 11.29 -9.53
C ASP A 63 4.33 9.87 -10.03
N LEU A 64 3.91 8.97 -9.13
CA LEU A 64 3.48 7.61 -9.47
C LEU A 64 2.23 7.64 -10.36
N GLU A 65 1.23 8.45 -10.01
CA GLU A 65 0.00 8.62 -10.80
C GLU A 65 0.32 9.12 -12.20
N LYS A 66 1.20 10.12 -12.33
CA LYS A 66 1.63 10.65 -13.62
C LYS A 66 2.39 9.62 -14.45
N CYS A 67 3.31 8.88 -13.82
CA CYS A 67 4.10 7.83 -14.47
C CYS A 67 3.18 6.72 -15.01
N PHE A 68 2.29 6.20 -14.16
CA PHE A 68 1.33 5.18 -14.56
C PHE A 68 0.31 5.70 -15.57
N GLY A 69 -0.12 6.95 -15.48
CA GLY A 69 -1.01 7.56 -16.47
C GLY A 69 -0.42 7.56 -17.89
N VAL A 70 0.89 7.81 -18.04
CA VAL A 70 1.56 7.69 -19.35
C VAL A 70 1.57 6.25 -19.85
N ILE A 71 1.81 5.28 -18.95
CA ILE A 71 1.79 3.84 -19.28
C ILE A 71 0.38 3.41 -19.68
N ALA A 72 -0.64 3.81 -18.93
CA ALA A 72 -2.05 3.52 -19.20
C ALA A 72 -2.48 4.07 -20.56
N LEU A 73 -2.17 5.34 -20.85
CA LEU A 73 -2.41 5.95 -22.16
C LEU A 73 -1.70 5.19 -23.29
N GLY A 74 -0.46 4.76 -23.07
CA GLY A 74 0.29 3.95 -24.03
C GLY A 74 -0.37 2.59 -24.28
N ALA A 75 -0.80 1.91 -23.22
CA ALA A 75 -1.50 0.64 -23.29
C ALA A 75 -2.85 0.78 -24.02
N ASP A 76 -3.64 1.80 -23.70
CA ASP A 76 -4.91 2.10 -24.34
C ASP A 76 -4.75 2.36 -25.84
N ASN A 77 -3.77 3.17 -26.23
CA ASN A 77 -3.49 3.42 -27.65
C ASN A 77 -3.15 2.12 -28.39
N LEU A 78 -2.26 1.29 -27.83
CA LEU A 78 -1.87 0.02 -28.44
C LEU A 78 -3.03 -0.96 -28.55
N LEU A 79 -3.89 -1.04 -27.52
CA LEU A 79 -5.06 -1.91 -27.52
C LEU A 79 -6.13 -1.43 -28.50
N ASN A 80 -6.35 -0.12 -28.59
CA ASN A 80 -7.27 0.47 -29.56
C ASN A 80 -6.78 0.25 -31.00
N GLU A 81 -5.48 0.42 -31.27
CA GLU A 81 -4.87 0.10 -32.56
C GLU A 81 -5.03 -1.38 -32.91
N LEU A 82 -4.80 -2.28 -31.94
CA LEU A 82 -4.99 -3.72 -32.13
C LEU A 82 -6.46 -4.06 -32.43
N GLN A 83 -7.41 -3.49 -31.69
CA GLN A 83 -8.85 -3.67 -31.90
C GLN A 83 -9.28 -3.22 -33.31
N CYS A 84 -8.77 -2.07 -33.75
CA CYS A 84 -9.01 -1.52 -35.08
C CYS A 84 -8.41 -2.43 -36.17
N SER A 85 -7.15 -2.87 -35.97
CA SER A 85 -6.46 -3.78 -36.88
C SER A 85 -7.19 -5.11 -37.02
N LEU A 86 -7.61 -5.73 -35.92
CA LEU A 86 -8.39 -6.98 -35.91
C LEU A 86 -9.72 -6.81 -36.65
N SER A 87 -10.41 -5.68 -36.48
CA SER A 87 -11.66 -5.39 -37.20
C SER A 87 -11.43 -5.23 -38.70
N LYS A 88 -10.32 -4.58 -39.09
CA LYS A 88 -9.92 -4.47 -40.50
C LYS A 88 -9.53 -5.82 -41.10
N GLN A 89 -8.92 -6.70 -40.33
CA GLN A 89 -8.58 -8.06 -40.78
C GLN A 89 -9.84 -8.91 -41.01
N GLU A 90 -10.85 -8.78 -40.14
CA GLU A 90 -12.15 -9.45 -40.32
C GLU A 90 -12.83 -8.99 -41.62
N GLU A 91 -12.87 -7.69 -41.87
CA GLU A 91 -13.44 -7.14 -43.12
C GLU A 91 -12.68 -7.66 -44.36
N ARG A 92 -11.34 -7.64 -44.30
CA ARG A 92 -10.48 -8.15 -45.38
C ARG A 92 -10.69 -9.64 -45.64
N LEU A 93 -10.84 -10.44 -44.59
CA LEU A 93 -11.12 -11.87 -44.68
C LEU A 93 -12.48 -12.12 -45.35
N ALA A 94 -13.52 -11.37 -44.95
CA ALA A 94 -14.83 -11.46 -45.57
C ALA A 94 -14.79 -11.06 -47.06
N HIS A 95 -14.08 -9.98 -47.39
CA HIS A 95 -13.88 -9.55 -48.76
C HIS A 95 -13.13 -10.59 -49.60
N PHE A 96 -12.05 -11.16 -49.06
CA PHE A 96 -11.26 -12.19 -49.72
C PHE A 96 -12.10 -13.44 -50.02
N ALA A 97 -12.87 -13.93 -49.04
CA ALA A 97 -13.75 -15.08 -49.22
C ALA A 97 -14.83 -14.81 -50.29
N ASN A 98 -15.43 -13.62 -50.30
CA ASN A 98 -16.35 -13.22 -51.36
C ASN A 98 -15.68 -13.22 -52.74
N LYS A 99 -14.47 -12.66 -52.85
CA LYS A 99 -13.72 -12.62 -54.10
C LYS A 99 -13.38 -14.02 -54.63
N GLN A 100 -13.01 -14.93 -53.75
CA GLN A 100 -12.80 -16.35 -54.07
C GLN A 100 -14.08 -16.98 -54.62
N ARG A 101 -15.21 -16.85 -53.90
CA ARG A 101 -16.51 -17.39 -54.33
C ARG A 101 -16.96 -16.84 -55.68
N GLU A 102 -16.83 -15.54 -55.90
CA GLU A 102 -17.10 -14.92 -57.20
C GLU A 102 -16.19 -15.48 -58.31
N GLY A 103 -14.93 -15.77 -58.00
CA GLY A 103 -13.97 -16.38 -58.93
C GLY A 103 -14.39 -17.78 -59.35
N HIS A 104 -14.66 -18.65 -58.37
CA HIS A 104 -15.14 -20.01 -58.60
C HIS A 104 -16.48 -20.01 -59.36
N LEU A 105 -17.42 -19.12 -59.02
CA LEU A 105 -18.70 -18.97 -59.71
C LEU A 105 -18.51 -18.60 -61.19
N ARG A 106 -17.68 -17.60 -61.48
CA ARG A 106 -17.39 -17.21 -62.88
C ARG A 106 -16.77 -18.36 -63.68
N ALA A 107 -15.88 -19.14 -63.07
CA ALA A 107 -15.24 -20.27 -63.72
C ALA A 107 -16.25 -21.37 -64.08
N VAL A 108 -17.11 -21.78 -63.13
CA VAL A 108 -18.13 -22.82 -63.39
C VAL A 108 -19.19 -22.34 -64.37
N GLU A 109 -19.59 -21.06 -64.32
CA GLU A 109 -20.53 -20.49 -65.29
C GLU A 109 -19.95 -20.44 -66.71
N ALA A 110 -18.67 -20.10 -66.86
CA ALA A 110 -17.98 -20.16 -68.14
C ALA A 110 -17.94 -21.59 -68.69
N SER A 111 -17.58 -22.57 -67.86
CA SER A 111 -17.59 -24.00 -68.24
C SER A 111 -18.99 -24.47 -68.63
N ARG A 112 -20.03 -24.06 -67.89
CA ARG A 112 -21.44 -24.37 -68.19
C ARG A 112 -21.87 -23.78 -69.54
N SER A 113 -21.48 -22.53 -69.82
CA SER A 113 -21.74 -21.90 -71.12
C SER A 113 -21.07 -22.65 -72.28
N ILE A 114 -19.80 -23.02 -72.12
CA ILE A 114 -19.07 -23.82 -73.13
C ILE A 114 -19.75 -25.17 -73.29
N SER A 115 -20.14 -25.82 -72.19
CA SER A 115 -20.81 -27.12 -72.21
C SER A 115 -22.12 -27.08 -72.98
N ASN A 116 -22.96 -26.05 -72.76
CA ASN A 116 -24.20 -25.88 -73.51
C ASN A 116 -23.97 -25.77 -75.03
N ILE A 117 -22.93 -25.03 -75.45
CA ILE A 117 -22.56 -24.90 -76.86
C ILE A 117 -22.07 -26.25 -77.41
N THR A 118 -21.19 -26.93 -76.69
CA THR A 118 -20.60 -28.22 -77.08
C THR A 118 -21.65 -29.33 -77.20
N VAL A 119 -22.56 -29.45 -76.23
CA VAL A 119 -23.66 -30.41 -76.26
C VAL A 119 -24.61 -30.10 -77.43
N GLY A 120 -24.90 -28.82 -77.69
CA GLY A 120 -25.67 -28.39 -78.85
C GLY A 120 -25.02 -28.76 -80.18
N PHE A 121 -23.70 -28.59 -80.30
CA PHE A 121 -22.93 -29.01 -81.47
C PHE A 121 -23.04 -30.52 -81.71
N PHE A 122 -22.80 -31.35 -80.68
CA PHE A 122 -22.91 -32.80 -80.83
C PHE A 122 -24.33 -33.26 -81.13
N HIS A 123 -25.35 -32.59 -80.60
CA HIS A 123 -26.74 -32.89 -80.94
C HIS A 123 -27.02 -32.60 -82.42
N SER A 124 -26.57 -31.45 -82.93
CA SER A 124 -26.71 -31.10 -84.35
C SER A 124 -25.99 -32.10 -85.26
N LEU A 125 -24.80 -32.54 -84.88
CA LEU A 125 -24.01 -33.49 -85.65
C LEU A 125 -24.70 -34.86 -85.73
N ASP A 126 -25.31 -35.32 -84.64
CA ASP A 126 -26.06 -36.57 -84.58
C ASP A 126 -27.35 -36.52 -85.44
N VAL A 127 -28.05 -35.37 -85.43
CA VAL A 127 -29.18 -35.11 -86.34
C VAL A 127 -28.73 -35.16 -87.80
N HIS A 128 -27.58 -34.57 -88.13
CA HIS A 128 -27.04 -34.61 -89.49
C HIS A 128 -26.60 -36.03 -89.90
N ALA A 129 -25.96 -36.78 -89.01
CA ALA A 129 -25.58 -38.17 -89.24
C ALA A 129 -26.82 -39.04 -89.52
N SER A 130 -27.86 -38.90 -88.70
CA SER A 130 -29.16 -39.59 -88.89
C SER A 130 -29.80 -39.25 -90.24
N LYS A 131 -29.76 -37.97 -90.64
CA LYS A 131 -30.27 -37.53 -91.94
C LYS A 131 -29.45 -38.10 -93.11
N LEU A 132 -28.13 -38.18 -92.98
CA LEU A 132 -27.24 -38.79 -93.97
C LEU A 132 -27.53 -40.29 -94.15
N THR A 133 -27.74 -41.01 -93.05
CA THR A 133 -28.17 -42.42 -93.08
C THR A 133 -29.49 -42.58 -93.84
N SER A 134 -30.48 -41.75 -93.54
CA SER A 134 -31.78 -41.80 -94.24
C SER A 134 -31.67 -41.51 -95.73
N ILE A 135 -30.90 -40.48 -96.14
CA ILE A 135 -30.66 -40.17 -97.56
C ILE A 135 -29.95 -41.34 -98.26
N LEU A 136 -29.00 -41.97 -97.58
CA LEU A 136 -28.25 -43.11 -98.11
C LEU A 136 -29.17 -44.33 -98.33
N GLU A 137 -30.02 -44.64 -97.36
CA GLU A 137 -31.02 -45.71 -97.45
C GLU A 137 -32.02 -45.47 -98.59
N GLU A 138 -32.52 -44.23 -98.72
CA GLU A 138 -33.42 -43.84 -99.81
C GLU A 138 -32.74 -43.94 -101.19
N THR A 139 -31.50 -43.44 -101.30
CA THR A 139 -30.73 -43.48 -102.56
C THR A 139 -30.44 -44.91 -102.98
N GLN A 140 -30.07 -45.78 -102.04
CA GLN A 140 -29.85 -47.21 -102.31
C GLN A 140 -31.13 -47.86 -102.82
N GLY A 141 -32.27 -47.63 -102.16
CA GLY A 141 -33.57 -48.17 -102.57
C GLY A 141 -33.97 -47.71 -103.98
N VAL A 142 -33.78 -46.43 -104.31
CA VAL A 142 -34.07 -45.89 -105.65
C VAL A 142 -33.13 -46.48 -106.72
N GLN A 143 -31.82 -46.56 -106.45
CA GLN A 143 -30.86 -47.13 -107.39
C GLN A 143 -31.12 -48.61 -107.66
N ASP A 144 -31.43 -49.39 -106.62
CA ASP A 144 -31.77 -50.81 -106.77
C ASP A 144 -33.04 -50.99 -107.60
N GLN A 145 -34.08 -50.17 -107.36
CA GLN A 145 -35.31 -50.20 -108.15
C GLN A 145 -35.05 -49.84 -109.63
N GLN A 146 -34.24 -48.80 -109.90
CA GLN A 146 -33.88 -48.42 -111.27
C GLN A 146 -33.10 -49.52 -112.00
N LEU A 147 -32.21 -50.24 -111.31
CA LEU A 147 -31.47 -51.38 -111.87
C LEU A 147 -32.42 -52.55 -112.19
N ILE A 148 -33.39 -52.83 -111.32
CA ILE A 148 -34.43 -53.84 -111.57
C ILE A 148 -35.31 -53.45 -112.77
N ASP A 149 -35.74 -52.20 -112.83
CA ASP A 149 -36.56 -51.70 -113.94
C ASP A 149 -35.80 -51.74 -115.28
N LEU A 150 -34.49 -51.43 -115.26
CA LEU A 150 -33.61 -51.53 -116.42
C LEU A 150 -33.46 -52.99 -116.87
N GLU A 151 -33.20 -53.91 -115.94
CA GLU A 151 -33.11 -55.34 -116.20
C GLU A 151 -34.40 -55.86 -116.84
N LYS A 152 -35.56 -55.49 -116.28
CA LYS A 152 -36.88 -55.87 -116.79
C LYS A 152 -37.17 -55.30 -118.18
N LYS A 153 -36.88 -54.01 -118.42
CA LYS A 153 -37.05 -53.38 -119.75
C LYS A 153 -36.18 -54.06 -120.80
N PHE A 154 -34.95 -54.43 -120.46
CA PHE A 154 -34.07 -55.18 -121.37
C PHE A 154 -34.58 -56.59 -121.64
N GLU A 155 -35.13 -57.27 -120.63
CA GLU A 155 -35.75 -58.60 -120.80
C GLU A 155 -36.99 -58.54 -121.70
N GLU A 156 -37.82 -57.52 -121.53
CA GLU A 156 -39.03 -57.29 -122.34
C GLU A 156 -38.71 -56.86 -123.77
N CYS A 157 -37.71 -56.00 -123.98
CA CYS A 157 -37.16 -55.69 -125.31
C CYS A 157 -36.60 -56.94 -126.00
N ALA A 158 -35.84 -57.77 -125.27
CA ALA A 158 -35.31 -59.02 -125.80
C ALA A 158 -36.43 -59.98 -126.24
N ALA A 159 -37.51 -60.09 -125.45
CA ALA A 159 -38.67 -60.93 -125.75
C ALA A 159 -39.58 -60.36 -126.87
N ASN A 160 -39.68 -59.03 -127.00
CA ASN A 160 -40.49 -58.40 -128.04
C ASN A 160 -39.80 -58.44 -129.41
N GLU A 161 -38.47 -58.28 -129.48
CA GLU A 161 -37.69 -58.50 -130.71
C GLU A 161 -37.74 -59.98 -131.16
N GLU A 162 -37.79 -60.92 -130.21
CA GLU A 162 -37.96 -62.37 -130.47
C GLU A 162 -39.29 -62.70 -131.18
N LYS A 163 -40.37 -61.97 -130.88
CA LYS A 163 -41.71 -62.19 -131.47
C LYS A 163 -41.82 -61.76 -132.95
N GLN A 164 -40.94 -60.88 -133.45
CA GLN A 164 -41.07 -60.31 -134.80
C GLN A 164 -40.35 -61.10 -135.92
N LEU A 165 -39.59 -62.17 -135.63
CA LEU A 165 -38.67 -62.77 -136.62
C LEU A 165 -38.51 -64.30 -136.49
N ILE A 166 -39.61 -65.05 -136.52
CA ILE A 166 -39.66 -66.39 -135.89
C ILE A 166 -39.06 -67.57 -136.68
N GLU A 167 -38.77 -67.55 -137.99
CA GLU A 167 -38.60 -68.84 -138.69
C GLU A 167 -37.19 -69.26 -139.19
N LYS A 168 -36.15 -68.41 -139.22
CA LYS A 168 -34.80 -68.90 -139.62
C LYS A 168 -33.61 -68.22 -138.98
N VAL A 169 -33.86 -67.19 -138.18
CA VAL A 169 -32.85 -66.50 -137.37
C VAL A 169 -32.87 -67.01 -135.91
N ALA A 170 -33.82 -67.91 -135.58
CA ALA A 170 -34.13 -68.39 -134.23
C ALA A 170 -32.94 -69.00 -133.46
N GLU A 171 -32.08 -69.80 -134.11
CA GLU A 171 -30.98 -70.48 -133.42
C GLU A 171 -29.76 -69.57 -133.17
N MET A 172 -29.36 -68.77 -134.17
CA MET A 172 -28.26 -67.80 -134.02
C MET A 172 -28.64 -66.62 -133.11
N LEU A 173 -29.90 -66.17 -133.14
CA LEU A 173 -30.39 -65.13 -132.25
C LEU A 173 -30.55 -65.62 -130.81
N ALA A 174 -30.97 -66.86 -130.56
CA ALA A 174 -31.07 -67.39 -129.20
C ALA A 174 -29.71 -67.37 -128.48
N ILE A 175 -28.64 -67.79 -129.17
CA ILE A 175 -27.27 -67.75 -128.64
C ILE A 175 -26.81 -66.30 -128.43
N SER A 176 -27.10 -65.40 -129.38
CA SER A 176 -26.76 -63.97 -129.27
C SER A 176 -27.53 -63.25 -128.14
N ASN A 177 -28.82 -63.52 -127.97
CA ASN A 177 -29.69 -62.92 -126.96
C ASN A 177 -29.34 -63.41 -125.56
N ALA A 178 -29.08 -64.72 -125.41
CA ALA A 178 -28.54 -65.26 -124.16
C ALA A 178 -27.22 -64.57 -123.78
N ARG A 179 -26.35 -64.30 -124.76
CA ARG A 179 -25.07 -63.60 -124.54
C ARG A 179 -25.26 -62.12 -124.16
N LYS A 180 -26.20 -61.40 -124.79
CA LYS A 180 -26.55 -60.01 -124.42
C LYS A 180 -27.18 -59.92 -123.03
N LYS A 181 -28.15 -60.79 -122.71
CA LYS A 181 -28.78 -60.89 -121.38
C LYS A 181 -27.73 -61.13 -120.30
N LYS A 182 -26.82 -62.08 -120.55
CA LYS A 182 -25.70 -62.36 -119.64
C LYS A 182 -24.75 -61.17 -119.48
N LEU A 183 -24.45 -60.43 -120.55
CA LEU A 183 -23.60 -59.24 -120.49
C LEU A 183 -24.25 -58.12 -119.65
N VAL A 184 -25.53 -57.84 -119.89
CA VAL A 184 -26.30 -56.84 -119.13
C VAL A 184 -26.43 -57.27 -117.68
N GLN A 185 -26.78 -58.52 -117.39
CA GLN A 185 -26.85 -59.03 -116.01
C GLN A 185 -25.49 -58.96 -115.30
N THR A 186 -24.39 -59.23 -115.99
CA THR A 186 -23.05 -59.11 -115.40
C THR A 186 -22.71 -57.65 -115.10
N ALA A 187 -23.03 -56.72 -116.01
CA ALA A 187 -22.80 -55.29 -115.81
C ALA A 187 -23.70 -54.69 -114.72
N VAL A 188 -25.00 -55.00 -114.73
CA VAL A 188 -26.00 -54.62 -113.72
C VAL A 188 -25.62 -55.23 -112.37
N GLY A 189 -25.21 -56.50 -112.33
CA GLY A 189 -24.73 -57.18 -111.12
C GLY A 189 -23.50 -56.52 -110.53
N GLY A 190 -22.48 -56.21 -111.36
CA GLY A 190 -21.28 -55.50 -110.92
C GLY A 190 -21.57 -54.06 -110.45
N LEU A 191 -22.50 -53.36 -111.09
CA LEU A 191 -22.96 -52.04 -110.64
C LEU A 191 -23.71 -52.12 -109.30
N ARG A 192 -24.59 -53.11 -109.13
CA ARG A 192 -25.33 -53.34 -107.88
C ARG A 192 -24.38 -53.68 -106.74
N GLU A 193 -23.44 -54.58 -106.97
CA GLU A 193 -22.40 -54.94 -105.99
C GLU A 193 -21.52 -53.73 -105.63
N SER A 194 -21.12 -52.93 -106.63
CA SER A 194 -20.36 -51.69 -106.39
C SER A 194 -21.17 -50.65 -105.61
N ALA A 195 -22.47 -50.52 -105.87
CA ALA A 195 -23.35 -49.61 -105.15
C ALA A 195 -23.51 -50.04 -103.68
N VAL A 196 -23.82 -51.33 -103.45
CA VAL A 196 -23.92 -51.92 -102.11
C VAL A 196 -22.62 -51.78 -101.32
N ASN A 197 -21.46 -52.01 -101.95
CA ASN A 197 -20.16 -51.85 -101.27
C ASN A 197 -19.88 -50.38 -100.90
N ARG A 198 -20.16 -49.42 -101.80
CA ARG A 198 -20.05 -47.97 -101.49
C ARG A 198 -20.98 -47.55 -100.36
N THR A 199 -22.23 -48.02 -100.40
CA THR A 199 -23.23 -47.75 -99.36
C THR A 199 -22.80 -48.34 -98.02
N GLY A 200 -22.32 -49.60 -98.00
CA GLY A 200 -21.80 -50.24 -96.79
C GLY A 200 -20.58 -49.52 -96.21
N GLN A 201 -19.66 -49.04 -97.04
CA GLN A 201 -18.53 -48.22 -96.58
C GLN A 201 -19.00 -46.88 -96.00
N LEU A 202 -19.89 -46.17 -96.68
CA LEU A 202 -20.39 -44.88 -96.20
C LEU A 202 -21.16 -45.03 -94.88
N GLN A 203 -21.98 -46.07 -94.75
CA GLN A 203 -22.71 -46.35 -93.52
C GLN A 203 -21.77 -46.67 -92.36
N LYS A 204 -20.69 -47.43 -92.62
CA LYS A 204 -19.65 -47.69 -91.62
C LYS A 204 -18.95 -46.41 -91.15
N GLU A 205 -18.62 -45.50 -92.07
CA GLU A 205 -18.02 -44.19 -91.72
C GLU A 205 -19.01 -43.33 -90.91
N ILE A 206 -20.30 -43.34 -91.25
CA ILE A 206 -21.35 -42.65 -90.47
C ILE A 206 -21.44 -43.23 -89.06
N SER A 207 -21.49 -44.55 -88.90
CA SER A 207 -21.51 -45.20 -87.57
C SER A 207 -20.26 -44.87 -86.76
N THR A 208 -19.07 -44.89 -87.40
CA THR A 208 -17.81 -44.53 -86.73
C THR A 208 -17.84 -43.08 -86.23
N ALA A 209 -18.40 -42.15 -87.02
CA ALA A 209 -18.56 -40.76 -86.62
C ALA A 209 -19.57 -40.58 -85.47
N GLN A 210 -20.66 -41.36 -85.45
CA GLN A 210 -21.65 -41.35 -84.36
C GLN A 210 -21.08 -41.94 -83.07
N ASP A 211 -20.32 -43.04 -83.14
CA ASP A 211 -19.65 -43.65 -82.00
C ASP A 211 -18.61 -42.70 -81.40
N PHE A 212 -17.79 -42.06 -82.25
CA PHE A 212 -16.85 -41.04 -81.82
C PHE A 212 -17.56 -39.86 -81.15
N THR A 213 -18.64 -39.36 -81.74
CA THR A 213 -19.46 -38.27 -81.19
C THR A 213 -20.03 -38.62 -79.82
N SER A 214 -20.53 -39.85 -79.66
CA SER A 214 -21.07 -40.35 -78.39
C SER A 214 -19.99 -40.46 -77.33
N SER A 215 -18.82 -41.00 -77.67
CA SER A 215 -17.68 -41.11 -76.75
C SER A 215 -17.17 -39.74 -76.28
N VAL A 216 -17.06 -38.76 -77.19
CA VAL A 216 -16.63 -37.41 -76.81
C VAL A 216 -17.69 -36.73 -75.93
N ARG A 217 -18.97 -36.92 -76.23
CA ARG A 217 -20.07 -36.39 -75.40
C ARG A 217 -20.05 -36.96 -73.98
N GLU A 218 -19.81 -38.27 -73.83
CA GLU A 218 -19.70 -38.92 -72.51
C GLU A 218 -18.52 -38.35 -71.71
N LYS A 219 -17.33 -38.28 -72.31
CA LYS A 219 -16.15 -37.67 -71.67
C LYS A 219 -16.38 -36.21 -71.29
N TRP A 220 -17.08 -35.47 -72.13
CA TRP A 220 -17.46 -34.09 -71.85
C TRP A 220 -18.43 -33.98 -70.68
N GLY A 221 -19.38 -34.91 -70.57
CA GLY A 221 -20.28 -35.03 -69.42
C GLY A 221 -19.52 -35.25 -68.11
N PHE A 222 -18.57 -36.19 -68.10
CA PHE A 222 -17.70 -36.44 -66.94
C PHE A 222 -16.90 -35.19 -66.53
N TYR A 223 -16.26 -34.52 -67.50
CA TYR A 223 -15.54 -33.28 -67.24
C TYR A 223 -16.43 -32.20 -66.60
N MET A 224 -17.68 -32.07 -67.05
CA MET A 224 -18.61 -31.09 -66.51
C MET A 224 -19.05 -31.46 -65.09
N GLU A 225 -19.34 -32.73 -64.82
CA GLU A 225 -19.67 -33.22 -63.48
C GLU A 225 -18.51 -32.98 -62.50
N GLU A 226 -17.29 -33.30 -62.90
CA GLU A 226 -16.09 -33.03 -62.10
C GLU A 226 -15.88 -31.53 -61.86
N THR A 227 -16.16 -30.68 -62.86
CA THR A 227 -16.09 -29.22 -62.71
C THR A 227 -17.12 -28.69 -61.70
N GLU A 228 -18.35 -29.21 -61.69
CA GLU A 228 -19.37 -28.84 -60.71
C GLU A 228 -19.01 -29.33 -59.30
N ASN A 229 -18.50 -30.55 -59.17
CA ASN A 229 -18.02 -31.09 -57.89
C ASN A 229 -16.88 -30.25 -57.32
N ASN A 230 -15.89 -29.90 -58.14
CA ASN A 230 -14.78 -29.04 -57.75
C ASN A 230 -15.26 -27.65 -57.30
N TYR A 231 -16.26 -27.06 -57.97
CA TYR A 231 -16.85 -25.79 -57.55
C TYR A 231 -17.46 -25.87 -56.14
N ILE A 232 -18.18 -26.95 -55.84
CA ILE A 232 -18.78 -27.18 -54.52
C ILE A 232 -17.69 -27.37 -53.45
N GLU A 233 -16.68 -28.20 -53.74
CA GLU A 233 -15.57 -28.48 -52.83
C GLU A 233 -14.78 -27.20 -52.52
N ASP A 234 -14.37 -26.45 -53.55
CA ASP A 234 -13.63 -25.20 -53.42
C ASP A 234 -14.41 -24.16 -52.61
N THR A 235 -15.71 -24.00 -52.91
CA THR A 235 -16.58 -23.05 -52.18
C THR A 235 -16.71 -23.44 -50.71
N THR A 236 -16.89 -24.74 -50.44
CA THR A 236 -16.98 -25.27 -49.07
C THR A 236 -15.67 -25.10 -48.31
N ALA A 237 -14.54 -25.32 -48.97
CA ALA A 237 -13.20 -25.12 -48.40
C ALA A 237 -12.96 -23.65 -48.03
N VAL A 238 -13.36 -22.70 -48.91
CA VAL A 238 -13.29 -21.25 -48.64
C VAL A 238 -14.16 -20.87 -47.44
N ASP A 239 -15.38 -21.39 -47.36
CA ASP A 239 -16.31 -21.06 -46.28
C ASP A 239 -15.88 -21.66 -44.93
N SER A 240 -15.36 -22.88 -44.93
CA SER A 240 -14.76 -23.53 -43.76
C SER A 240 -13.54 -22.76 -43.27
N GLY A 241 -12.60 -22.42 -44.18
CA GLY A 241 -11.41 -21.64 -43.85
C GLY A 241 -11.75 -20.24 -43.32
N ARG A 242 -12.72 -19.56 -43.93
CA ARG A 242 -13.22 -18.26 -43.45
C ARG A 242 -13.80 -18.38 -42.04
N SER A 243 -14.61 -19.41 -41.78
CA SER A 243 -15.27 -19.58 -40.49
C SER A 243 -14.27 -19.88 -39.37
N CYS A 244 -13.29 -20.75 -39.65
CA CYS A 244 -12.18 -21.05 -38.73
C CYS A 244 -11.38 -19.78 -38.38
N LEU A 245 -10.98 -19.00 -39.37
CA LEU A 245 -10.23 -17.75 -39.14
C LEU A 245 -11.09 -16.67 -38.45
N ALA A 246 -12.38 -16.59 -38.75
CA ALA A 246 -13.29 -15.65 -38.10
C ALA A 246 -13.46 -15.96 -36.61
N GLU A 247 -13.55 -17.23 -36.22
CA GLU A 247 -13.60 -17.66 -34.82
C GLU A 247 -12.36 -17.18 -34.05
N VAL A 248 -11.17 -17.41 -34.61
CA VAL A 248 -9.91 -16.93 -34.02
C VAL A 248 -9.89 -15.41 -33.87
N LEU A 249 -10.37 -14.67 -34.87
CA LEU A 249 -10.45 -13.20 -34.79
C LEU A 249 -11.41 -12.73 -33.69
N VAL A 250 -12.56 -13.39 -33.51
CA VAL A 250 -13.50 -13.10 -32.43
C VAL A 250 -12.87 -13.37 -31.06
N GLU A 251 -12.14 -14.47 -30.91
CA GLU A 251 -11.41 -14.77 -29.68
C GLU A 251 -10.32 -13.71 -29.39
N CYS A 252 -9.54 -13.32 -30.41
CA CYS A 252 -8.53 -12.27 -30.29
C CYS A 252 -9.13 -10.92 -29.89
N LYS A 253 -10.27 -10.54 -30.48
CA LYS A 253 -11.01 -9.31 -30.10
C LYS A 253 -11.49 -9.38 -28.66
N THR A 254 -12.03 -10.51 -28.24
CA THR A 254 -12.50 -10.71 -26.87
C THR A 254 -11.35 -10.58 -25.88
N LYS A 255 -10.21 -11.25 -26.13
CA LYS A 255 -9.01 -11.14 -25.29
C LYS A 255 -8.44 -9.72 -25.26
N THR A 256 -8.45 -9.02 -26.40
CA THR A 256 -8.01 -7.61 -26.46
C THR A 256 -8.91 -6.72 -25.60
N GLY A 257 -10.23 -6.88 -25.69
CA GLY A 257 -11.19 -6.16 -24.85
C GLY A 257 -11.04 -6.49 -23.36
N MET A 258 -10.83 -7.77 -23.01
CA MET A 258 -10.50 -8.16 -21.64
C MET A 258 -9.20 -7.50 -21.16
N GLY A 259 -8.17 -7.44 -22.01
CA GLY A 259 -6.91 -6.76 -21.72
C GLY A 259 -7.11 -5.28 -21.41
N ALA A 260 -7.91 -4.57 -22.21
CA ALA A 260 -8.24 -3.16 -21.96
C ALA A 260 -8.96 -2.96 -20.63
N GLN A 261 -9.94 -3.81 -20.33
CA GLN A 261 -10.63 -3.73 -19.04
C GLN A 261 -9.71 -4.03 -17.85
N GLN A 262 -8.80 -4.99 -17.97
CA GLN A 262 -7.82 -5.31 -16.93
C GLN A 262 -6.87 -4.14 -16.68
N TRP A 263 -6.39 -3.48 -17.74
CA TRP A 263 -5.54 -2.29 -17.61
C TRP A 263 -6.25 -1.15 -16.90
N LYS A 264 -7.49 -0.86 -17.30
CA LYS A 264 -8.32 0.15 -16.63
C LYS A 264 -8.55 -0.17 -15.15
N ASN A 265 -8.87 -1.42 -14.83
CA ASN A 265 -9.04 -1.85 -13.44
C ASN A 265 -7.74 -1.71 -12.63
N ALA A 266 -6.58 -1.98 -13.25
CA ALA A 266 -5.28 -1.84 -12.61
C ALA A 266 -4.94 -0.37 -12.32
N GLU A 267 -5.24 0.53 -13.27
CA GLU A 267 -5.12 1.98 -13.08
C GLU A 267 -6.00 2.47 -11.91
N ASP A 268 -7.29 2.16 -11.93
CA ASP A 268 -8.24 2.54 -10.87
C ASP A 268 -7.82 1.99 -9.49
N SER A 269 -7.35 0.73 -9.45
CA SER A 269 -6.86 0.10 -8.22
C SER A 269 -5.60 0.78 -7.69
N LEU A 270 -4.70 1.21 -8.57
CA LEU A 270 -3.48 1.89 -8.17
C LEU A 270 -3.78 3.30 -7.64
N PHE A 271 -4.65 4.06 -8.32
CA PHE A 271 -5.01 5.41 -7.88
C PHE A 271 -5.78 5.40 -6.55
N SER A 272 -6.71 4.45 -6.38
CA SER A 272 -7.40 4.27 -5.10
C SER A 272 -6.44 3.88 -3.98
N LEU A 273 -5.47 3.00 -4.24
CA LEU A 273 -4.41 2.65 -3.29
C LEU A 273 -3.53 3.86 -2.95
N GLY A 274 -3.11 4.63 -3.96
CA GLY A 274 -2.30 5.84 -3.78
C GLY A 274 -3.01 6.87 -2.89
N LYS A 275 -4.29 7.14 -3.19
CA LYS A 275 -5.14 8.02 -2.37
C LYS A 275 -5.30 7.50 -0.94
N GLY A 276 -5.59 6.21 -0.77
CA GLY A 276 -5.72 5.59 0.54
C GLY A 276 -4.43 5.66 1.36
N ASN A 277 -3.27 5.52 0.72
CA ASN A 277 -1.97 5.66 1.38
C ASN A 277 -1.72 7.09 1.85
N VAL A 278 -2.05 8.10 1.03
CA VAL A 278 -1.94 9.52 1.42
C VAL A 278 -2.83 9.81 2.63
N GLU A 279 -4.10 9.39 2.60
CA GLU A 279 -5.04 9.58 3.71
C GLU A 279 -4.60 8.86 5.00
N SER A 280 -4.08 7.64 4.87
CA SER A 280 -3.56 6.86 5.99
C SER A 280 -2.34 7.53 6.64
N VAL A 281 -1.35 7.95 5.84
CA VAL A 281 -0.16 8.65 6.35
C VAL A 281 -0.52 10.00 6.94
N ASP A 282 -1.41 10.76 6.32
CA ASP A 282 -1.90 12.04 6.84
C ASP A 282 -2.54 11.87 8.22
N SER A 283 -3.37 10.84 8.39
CA SER A 283 -3.98 10.52 9.69
C SER A 283 -2.94 10.16 10.76
N ILE A 284 -1.91 9.38 10.42
CA ILE A 284 -0.80 9.04 11.32
C ILE A 284 -0.02 10.32 11.71
N VAL A 285 0.31 11.16 10.73
CA VAL A 285 1.02 12.43 10.92
C VAL A 285 0.22 13.37 11.82
N ARG A 286 -1.08 13.53 11.56
CA ARG A 286 -1.98 14.35 12.37
C ARG A 286 -2.04 13.85 13.81
N THR A 287 -2.24 12.56 14.01
CA THR A 287 -2.29 11.93 15.34
C THR A 287 -0.97 12.10 16.09
N GLY A 288 0.17 11.91 15.41
CA GLY A 288 1.50 12.14 15.97
C GLY A 288 1.73 13.59 16.40
N ARG A 289 1.26 14.56 15.59
CA ARG A 289 1.33 15.99 15.91
C ARG A 289 0.49 16.34 17.13
N GLU A 290 -0.75 15.85 17.19
CA GLU A 290 -1.66 16.06 18.34
C GLU A 290 -1.04 15.48 19.63
N ALA A 291 -0.44 14.29 19.57
CA ALA A 291 0.22 13.67 20.71
C ALA A 291 1.44 14.48 21.19
N ASN A 292 2.28 14.97 20.27
CA ASN A 292 3.42 15.82 20.60
C ASN A 292 3.00 17.15 21.24
N GLN A 293 1.98 17.81 20.69
CA GLN A 293 1.42 19.05 21.27
C GLN A 293 0.86 18.82 22.67
N LEU A 294 0.20 17.68 22.90
CA LEU A 294 -0.27 17.30 24.24
C LEU A 294 0.89 17.08 25.22
N LEU A 295 1.96 16.42 24.79
CA LEU A 295 3.15 16.24 25.63
C LEU A 295 3.86 17.58 25.92
N ARG A 296 4.00 18.44 24.91
CA ARG A 296 4.58 19.79 25.05
C ARG A 296 3.82 20.62 26.07
N SER A 297 2.49 20.67 25.97
CA SER A 297 1.63 21.42 26.91
C SER A 297 1.69 20.87 28.33
N LYS A 298 1.67 19.53 28.51
CA LYS A 298 1.85 18.90 29.82
C LYS A 298 3.21 19.22 30.43
N LEU A 299 4.27 19.20 29.64
CA LEU A 299 5.61 19.56 30.10
C LEU A 299 5.68 21.03 30.49
N SER A 300 5.16 21.95 29.68
CA SER A 300 5.08 23.38 30.03
C SER A 300 4.36 23.61 31.35
N ALA A 301 3.23 22.93 31.55
CA ALA A 301 2.47 23.02 32.78
C ALA A 301 3.29 22.52 33.98
N ALA A 302 3.90 21.34 33.86
CA ALA A 302 4.76 20.76 34.91
C ALA A 302 5.97 21.65 35.23
N VAL A 303 6.60 22.25 34.21
CA VAL A 303 7.68 23.22 34.36
C VAL A 303 7.21 24.44 35.15
N SER A 304 6.06 25.02 34.78
CA SER A 304 5.50 26.18 35.49
C SER A 304 5.22 25.86 36.95
N THR A 305 4.54 24.74 37.23
CA THR A 305 4.25 24.28 38.59
C THR A 305 5.52 24.04 39.39
N THR A 306 6.53 23.37 38.80
CA THR A 306 7.79 23.09 39.51
C THR A 306 8.57 24.38 39.81
N LEU A 307 8.58 25.34 38.90
CA LEU A 307 9.22 26.64 39.12
C LEU A 307 8.51 27.44 40.23
N GLU A 308 7.18 27.38 40.28
CA GLU A 308 6.37 27.96 41.36
C GLU A 308 6.66 27.27 42.71
N ASP A 309 6.69 25.94 42.75
CA ASP A 309 7.00 25.16 43.96
C ASP A 309 8.42 25.47 44.48
N ILE A 310 9.41 25.59 43.59
CA ILE A 310 10.77 26.01 43.93
C ILE A 310 10.75 27.42 44.52
N ASP A 311 9.98 28.35 43.97
CA ASP A 311 9.86 29.71 44.49
C ASP A 311 9.21 29.75 45.87
N VAL A 312 8.12 29.00 46.08
CA VAL A 312 7.44 28.85 47.37
C VAL A 312 8.37 28.24 48.41
N ALA A 313 9.04 27.13 48.08
CA ALA A 313 9.98 26.47 48.98
C ALA A 313 11.17 27.37 49.34
N ASN A 314 11.71 28.10 48.36
CA ASN A 314 12.78 29.07 48.61
C ASN A 314 12.31 30.19 49.56
N LYS A 315 11.15 30.80 49.30
CA LYS A 315 10.56 31.82 50.19
C LYS A 315 10.35 31.29 51.61
N ALA A 316 9.87 30.05 51.75
CA ALA A 316 9.68 29.41 53.05
C ALA A 316 11.02 29.19 53.79
N LEU A 317 12.06 28.71 53.10
CA LEU A 317 13.39 28.53 53.67
C LEU A 317 14.02 29.86 54.09
N LEU A 318 13.92 30.91 53.26
CA LEU A 318 14.41 32.24 53.60
C LEU A 318 13.69 32.80 54.84
N SER A 319 12.37 32.68 54.88
CA SER A 319 11.55 33.10 56.03
C SER A 319 11.92 32.32 57.30
N SER A 320 12.21 31.01 57.18
CA SER A 320 12.67 30.17 58.28
C SER A 320 14.05 30.65 58.81
N ILE A 321 14.99 30.95 57.91
CA ILE A 321 16.29 31.52 58.28
C ILE A 321 16.11 32.88 58.96
N ASP A 322 15.25 33.75 58.44
CA ASP A 322 14.95 35.05 59.05
C ASP A 322 14.31 34.91 60.44
N SER A 323 13.38 33.98 60.60
CA SER A 323 12.76 33.71 61.90
C SER A 323 13.77 33.18 62.92
N SER A 324 14.68 32.29 62.49
CA SER A 324 15.74 31.74 63.34
C SER A 324 16.75 32.82 63.72
N LEU A 325 17.14 33.69 62.77
CA LEU A 325 17.99 34.86 63.05
C LEU A 325 17.33 35.84 64.03
N LYS A 326 16.02 36.03 63.93
CA LYS A 326 15.26 36.88 64.86
C LYS A 326 15.23 36.27 66.26
N VAL A 327 14.95 34.97 66.39
CA VAL A 327 15.01 34.25 67.67
C VAL A 327 16.41 34.34 68.26
N ASP A 328 17.46 34.13 67.45
CA ASP A 328 18.86 34.29 67.88
C ASP A 328 19.14 35.73 68.35
N HIS A 329 18.62 36.74 67.65
CA HIS A 329 18.75 38.15 68.05
C HIS A 329 18.04 38.45 69.36
N GLU A 330 16.79 37.99 69.53
CA GLU A 330 16.01 38.15 70.75
C GLU A 330 16.65 37.43 71.93
N ALA A 331 17.16 36.20 71.73
CA ALA A 331 17.91 35.47 72.74
C ALA A 331 19.20 36.21 73.13
N CYS A 332 19.94 36.76 72.15
CA CYS A 332 21.11 37.58 72.42
C CYS A 332 20.74 38.88 73.16
N ALA A 333 19.65 39.55 72.78
CA ALA A 333 19.17 40.76 73.45
C ALA A 333 18.74 40.47 74.90
N ASN A 334 18.06 39.34 75.15
CA ASN A 334 17.70 38.87 76.48
C ASN A 334 18.93 38.54 77.33
N ILE A 335 19.94 37.87 76.76
CA ILE A 335 21.21 37.62 77.46
C ILE A 335 21.90 38.94 77.80
N VAL A 336 21.96 39.87 76.86
CA VAL A 336 22.56 41.20 77.08
C VAL A 336 21.78 41.99 78.14
N SER A 337 20.44 41.91 78.17
CA SER A 337 19.61 42.60 79.15
C SER A 337 19.75 42.03 80.57
N VAL A 338 20.01 40.73 80.72
CA VAL A 338 20.35 40.11 82.01
C VAL A 338 21.79 40.42 82.42
N LEU A 339 22.73 40.34 81.47
CA LEU A 339 24.16 40.52 81.74
C LEU A 339 24.52 41.98 82.05
N THR A 340 23.80 42.96 81.49
CA THR A 340 24.11 44.38 81.69
C THR A 340 23.92 44.83 83.15
N PRO A 341 22.79 44.56 83.83
CA PRO A 341 22.63 44.79 85.27
C PRO A 341 23.66 44.02 86.10
N CYS A 342 23.87 42.72 85.85
CA CYS A 342 24.87 41.94 86.58
C CYS A 342 26.29 42.50 86.42
N HIS A 343 26.63 43.00 85.23
CA HIS A 343 27.91 43.66 85.01
C HIS A 343 27.98 45.00 85.75
N GLY A 344 26.89 45.78 85.76
CA GLY A 344 26.76 47.00 86.55
C GLY A 344 26.97 46.75 88.03
N GLU A 345 26.22 45.80 88.60
CA GLU A 345 26.32 45.34 90.00
C GLU A 345 27.73 44.83 90.33
N MET A 346 28.36 44.05 89.45
CA MET A 346 29.74 43.58 89.66
C MET A 346 30.75 44.74 89.62
N THR A 347 30.52 45.74 88.77
CA THR A 347 31.39 46.93 88.68
C THR A 347 31.23 47.79 89.92
N GLU A 348 30.00 47.95 90.41
CA GLU A 348 29.69 48.62 91.67
C GLU A 348 30.27 47.86 92.87
N LEU A 349 30.11 46.54 92.94
CA LEU A 349 30.73 45.69 93.96
C LEU A 349 32.24 45.79 93.92
N LYS A 350 32.86 45.77 92.74
CA LYS A 350 34.31 45.96 92.57
C LYS A 350 34.74 47.35 93.06
N GLY A 351 33.97 48.39 92.75
CA GLY A 351 34.21 49.76 93.23
C GLY A 351 34.06 49.88 94.75
N ALA A 352 32.99 49.33 95.31
CA ALA A 352 32.71 49.30 96.75
C ALA A 352 33.76 48.47 97.52
N HIS A 353 34.15 47.31 96.97
CA HIS A 353 35.22 46.48 97.52
C HIS A 353 36.56 47.21 97.47
N TYR A 354 36.91 47.83 96.33
CA TYR A 354 38.11 48.65 96.22
C TYR A 354 38.12 49.79 97.25
N HIS A 355 37.00 50.48 97.43
CA HIS A 355 36.84 51.52 98.45
C HIS A 355 37.02 50.95 99.88
N LYS A 356 36.41 49.80 100.19
CA LYS A 356 36.62 49.08 101.47
C LYS A 356 38.06 48.67 101.69
N VAL A 357 38.77 48.21 100.65
CA VAL A 357 40.18 47.84 100.74
C VAL A 357 41.03 49.06 101.04
N VAL A 358 40.77 50.20 100.40
CA VAL A 358 41.45 51.48 100.71
C VAL A 358 41.15 51.94 102.13
N GLU A 359 39.89 51.83 102.60
CA GLU A 359 39.48 52.15 103.97
C GLU A 359 40.20 51.27 105.01
N ILE A 360 40.25 49.95 104.79
CA ILE A 360 40.97 49.00 105.66
C ILE A 360 42.47 49.29 105.64
N THR A 361 43.06 49.57 104.48
CA THR A 361 44.49 49.90 104.35
C THR A 361 44.80 51.20 105.09
N GLY A 362 43.92 52.20 105.02
CA GLY A 362 44.04 53.45 105.77
C GLY A 362 43.90 53.26 107.28
N ASN A 363 42.93 52.46 107.74
CA ASN A 363 42.76 52.14 109.16
C ASN A 363 43.91 51.29 109.71
N ALA A 364 44.45 50.36 108.92
CA ALA A 364 45.63 49.59 109.30
C ALA A 364 46.87 50.49 109.42
N GLY A 365 47.04 51.46 108.52
CA GLY A 365 48.06 52.51 108.65
C GLY A 365 47.89 53.29 109.95
N LYS A 366 46.66 53.73 110.25
CA LYS A 366 46.35 54.47 111.49
C LYS A 366 46.64 53.68 112.78
N CYS A 367 46.24 52.41 112.83
CA CYS A 367 46.47 51.56 114.00
C CYS A 367 47.94 51.16 114.19
N LEU A 368 48.72 51.03 113.11
CA LEU A 368 50.12 50.57 113.18
C LEU A 368 51.14 51.71 113.23
N GLU A 369 50.83 52.88 112.67
CA GLU A 369 51.74 54.04 112.64
C GLU A 369 51.40 55.11 113.70
N GLU A 370 50.13 55.33 114.05
CA GLU A 370 49.73 56.46 114.92
C GLU A 370 49.31 56.04 116.34
N GLU A 371 48.74 54.85 116.54
CA GLU A 371 48.11 54.45 117.82
C GLU A 371 48.86 53.36 118.61
N TYR A 372 50.01 52.85 118.12
CA TYR A 372 50.83 51.87 118.84
C TYR A 372 51.94 52.57 119.67
N LEU A 373 51.60 53.01 120.88
CA LEU A 373 52.54 53.55 121.87
C LEU A 373 52.59 52.64 123.11
N VAL A 374 53.66 51.86 123.23
CA VAL A 374 53.99 51.05 124.41
C VAL A 374 55.07 51.78 125.24
N ASP A 375 54.88 51.69 126.56
CA ASP A 375 55.72 52.02 127.71
C ASP A 375 55.64 53.44 128.31
N GLU A 376 54.74 53.60 129.29
CA GLU A 376 55.02 54.42 130.47
C GLU A 376 54.59 53.68 131.76
N PRO A 377 55.48 53.47 132.75
CA PRO A 377 55.25 52.56 133.88
C PRO A 377 54.47 53.22 135.03
N SER A 378 53.16 52.95 135.13
CA SER A 378 52.36 53.33 136.30
C SER A 378 52.17 52.15 137.25
N CYS A 379 52.82 52.21 138.43
CA CYS A 379 52.68 51.27 139.54
C CYS A 379 51.27 51.31 140.16
N SER A 380 50.31 50.66 139.50
CA SER A 380 48.97 50.41 140.04
C SER A 380 48.45 49.09 139.48
N THR A 381 48.57 48.02 140.25
CA THR A 381 48.12 46.67 139.89
C THR A 381 46.58 46.60 139.89
N PRO A 382 45.89 46.44 138.74
CA PRO A 382 44.45 46.24 138.70
C PRO A 382 44.14 44.74 138.83
N ARG A 383 43.16 44.46 139.68
CA ARG A 383 42.67 43.13 140.04
C ARG A 383 42.03 42.39 138.87
N ARG A 384 42.13 41.06 138.93
CA ARG A 384 41.47 40.05 138.08
C ARG A 384 39.96 40.37 137.95
N ARG A 385 39.52 40.70 136.73
CA ARG A 385 38.09 40.81 136.39
C ARG A 385 37.58 39.45 135.92
N GLU A 386 36.39 39.10 136.39
CA GLU A 386 35.57 38.00 135.88
C GLU A 386 35.26 38.23 134.40
N ILE A 387 35.39 37.17 133.61
CA ILE A 387 35.02 37.14 132.20
C ILE A 387 33.70 36.37 132.15
N ASP A 388 32.63 37.01 131.67
CA ASP A 388 31.38 36.34 131.36
C ASP A 388 31.60 35.39 130.18
N LEU A 389 31.65 34.09 130.47
CA LEU A 389 31.61 33.03 129.48
C LEU A 389 30.13 32.79 129.08
N PRO A 390 29.77 32.85 127.78
CA PRO A 390 28.41 32.53 127.35
C PRO A 390 28.03 31.09 127.71
N SER A 391 26.76 30.88 128.10
CA SER A 391 26.23 29.59 128.54
C SER A 391 26.20 28.55 127.40
N ALA A 392 26.18 27.26 127.75
CA ALA A 392 26.15 26.16 126.79
C ALA A 392 24.97 26.25 125.80
N GLU A 393 23.83 26.84 126.18
CA GLU A 393 22.69 27.06 125.28
C GLU A 393 23.01 28.03 124.13
N SER A 394 23.85 29.04 124.36
CA SER A 394 24.23 30.02 123.32
C SER A 394 25.22 29.46 122.30
N ILE A 395 25.95 28.39 122.66
CA ILE A 395 26.79 27.62 121.73
C ILE A 395 25.95 26.58 120.97
N GLU A 396 24.89 26.04 121.60
CA GLU A 396 23.98 25.07 120.98
C GLU A 396 23.08 25.72 119.90
N GLU A 397 22.72 27.01 120.03
CA GLU A 397 22.00 27.77 118.98
C GLU A 397 22.81 28.01 117.69
N LEU A 398 24.13 27.85 117.73
CA LEU A 398 25.01 27.97 116.56
C LEU A 398 25.26 26.63 115.84
N ARG A 399 24.69 25.52 116.34
CA ARG A 399 24.72 24.24 115.63
C ARG A 399 23.77 24.26 114.45
N THR A 400 24.27 23.83 113.29
CA THR A 400 23.46 23.55 112.11
C THR A 400 22.32 22.59 112.47
N PRO A 401 21.06 22.90 112.17
CA PRO A 401 19.92 22.00 112.41
C PRO A 401 20.10 20.65 111.71
N ASP A 402 19.43 19.61 112.23
CA ASP A 402 19.50 18.26 111.67
C ASP A 402 18.99 18.21 110.21
N TYR A 403 19.51 17.28 109.42
CA TYR A 403 19.33 17.21 107.96
C TYR A 403 17.84 17.16 107.54
N ASP A 404 16.99 16.52 108.34
CA ASP A 404 15.55 16.45 108.08
C ASP A 404 14.82 17.78 108.27
N GLU A 405 15.34 18.69 109.11
CA GLU A 405 14.82 20.05 109.33
C GLU A 405 15.25 21.01 108.19
N LEU A 406 16.48 20.85 107.69
CA LEU A 406 16.95 21.51 106.47
C LEU A 406 16.18 21.06 105.21
N LEU A 407 15.84 19.76 105.12
CA LEU A 407 14.99 19.23 104.04
C LEU A 407 13.56 19.76 104.09
N ARG A 408 13.01 20.00 105.30
CA ARG A 408 11.68 20.57 105.49
C ARG A 408 11.63 22.03 105.04
N SER A 409 12.59 22.85 105.47
CA SER A 409 12.70 24.26 105.06
C SER A 409 12.96 24.45 103.55
N PHE A 410 13.73 23.55 102.92
CA PHE A 410 13.90 23.53 101.46
C PHE A 410 12.62 23.10 100.71
N ARG A 411 11.82 22.18 101.28
CA ARG A 411 10.54 21.76 100.69
C ARG A 411 9.43 22.81 100.87
N GLU A 412 9.40 23.50 102.01
CA GLU A 412 8.44 24.57 102.31
C GLU A 412 8.72 25.84 101.49
N SER A 413 9.98 26.18 101.24
CA SER A 413 10.36 27.27 100.31
C SER A 413 10.02 26.97 98.85
N ARG A 414 9.96 25.70 98.45
CA ARG A 414 9.55 25.27 97.09
C ARG A 414 8.01 25.24 96.91
N ALA A 415 7.24 25.16 98.00
CA ALA A 415 5.77 25.17 97.95
C ALA A 415 5.18 26.57 97.66
N GLY A 416 5.94 27.65 97.87
CA GLY A 416 5.55 29.02 97.52
C GLY A 416 5.62 29.36 96.02
N TRP A 417 6.20 28.49 95.18
CA TRP A 417 6.40 28.75 93.74
C TRP A 417 5.28 28.21 92.82
N LYS A 418 4.25 27.56 93.37
CA LYS A 418 3.10 27.03 92.62
C LYS A 418 1.88 27.93 92.73
N GLN A 419 1.92 29.08 92.05
CA GLN A 419 0.72 29.77 91.57
C GLN A 419 1.05 30.66 90.37
N ALA A 420 1.06 30.08 89.15
CA ALA A 420 0.70 30.72 87.89
C ALA A 420 0.78 29.69 86.73
N ASN A 421 -0.38 29.09 86.41
CA ASN A 421 -0.76 28.38 85.18
C ASN A 421 0.06 27.14 84.77
N GLY A 422 -0.52 26.02 84.37
CA GLY A 422 -1.89 25.69 84.01
C GLY A 422 -1.81 24.34 83.31
N ASP A 423 -2.71 23.44 83.68
CA ASP A 423 -2.60 22.00 83.57
C ASP A 423 -2.84 21.44 82.17
N THR A 424 -2.26 20.26 82.01
CA THR A 424 -2.37 19.22 80.98
C THR A 424 -3.79 18.67 80.83
N THR A 425 -4.11 18.04 79.68
CA THR A 425 -4.96 16.83 79.49
C THR A 425 -5.32 16.69 78.01
N HIS A 426 -5.51 15.54 77.36
CA HIS A 426 -5.16 14.13 77.55
C HIS A 426 -5.53 13.42 76.21
N PHE A 427 -4.92 12.26 75.95
CA PHE A 427 -5.20 11.27 74.88
C PHE A 427 -6.68 10.83 74.74
N PRO A 428 -7.04 10.05 73.68
CA PRO A 428 -7.28 8.62 73.94
C PRO A 428 -6.94 7.61 72.81
N GLY A 429 -6.47 6.41 73.24
CA GLY A 429 -6.84 5.06 72.76
C GLY A 429 -6.32 4.58 71.40
N ALA A 430 -6.21 3.28 71.08
CA ALA A 430 -6.26 2.00 71.79
C ALA A 430 -5.76 0.91 70.79
N GLN A 431 -5.53 -0.29 71.31
CA GLN A 431 -4.94 -1.52 70.72
C GLN A 431 -5.47 -1.99 69.35
N GLU A 432 -4.64 -2.73 68.58
CA GLU A 432 -4.83 -4.19 68.35
C GLU A 432 -3.64 -4.84 67.60
N GLU A 433 -3.24 -6.02 68.06
CA GLU A 433 -2.35 -6.97 67.38
C GLU A 433 -3.12 -7.79 66.34
N SER A 434 -2.48 -8.11 65.20
CA SER A 434 -2.36 -9.50 64.72
C SER A 434 -1.55 -9.62 63.41
N THR A 435 -0.38 -10.25 63.55
CA THR A 435 0.22 -11.29 62.68
C THR A 435 -0.25 -11.47 61.23
N ALA A 436 0.69 -11.38 60.26
CA ALA A 436 1.41 -12.52 59.66
C ALA A 436 1.81 -12.29 58.18
N ARG A 437 3.05 -12.70 57.82
CA ARG A 437 3.50 -13.25 56.50
C ARG A 437 3.37 -12.32 55.26
N ARG A 438 4.35 -12.14 54.36
CA ARG A 438 5.39 -13.03 53.82
C ARG A 438 6.46 -12.21 53.09
N ARG A 439 7.64 -12.83 52.97
CA ARG A 439 8.76 -12.56 52.04
C ARG A 439 8.37 -12.08 50.63
N SER A 440 9.17 -11.18 50.05
CA SER A 440 10.12 -11.43 48.92
C SER A 440 10.14 -10.30 47.88
N GLY A 441 11.36 -9.83 47.53
CA GLY A 441 11.72 -9.08 46.31
C GLY A 441 11.29 -7.61 46.29
N MET A 442 12.13 -6.62 45.97
CA MET A 442 13.45 -6.58 45.31
C MET A 442 14.53 -6.00 46.23
#